data_AF-A0A507WA29-F1
#
_entry.id   AF-A0A507WA29-F1
#
_cell.length_a   1.000
_cell.length_b   1.000
_cell.length_c   1.000
_cell.angle_alpha   90.00
_cell.angle_beta   90.00
_cell.angle_gamma   90.00
#
_symmetry.space_group_name_H-M   'P 1'
#
loop_
_entity.id
_entity.type
_entity.pdbx_description
1 polymer ?
#
loop_
_entity_poly.entity_id
_entity_poly.type
_entity_poly.pdbx_seq_one_letter_code
_entity_poly.pdbx_strand_id
1 'polypeptide(L)'
;MGEISVRIICTAATLMMLSGCASQSTVLALKTPYKIPTPVAAAIPTEIEIQSDVDTAVFPVVAAPSVWTATGKFSVKMLDADGQKKGGSAYFVWQQNADNYRITLTGPLGQGRTILLGTENGVILENAQVGHLESDSPESLFEQAFGWTAPVSYLKSWLEGKSATTNADHIYSENGNLQSVLEGAWQADFKNYRHVNTDLLPQKLVITGPNLSMTVLVSEWNKSL
;
A
#
# COMPACT_ATOMS: atom_id res chain seq x y z
N MET A 1 -59.10 30.85 17.82
CA MET A 1 -60.36 30.12 18.09
C MET A 1 -60.31 28.81 17.34
N GLY A 2 -60.38 27.68 18.05
CA GLY A 2 -60.26 26.33 17.50
C GLY A 2 -59.72 25.38 18.58
N GLU A 3 -60.64 24.74 19.30
CA GLU A 3 -60.45 23.96 20.53
C GLU A 3 -59.97 22.50 20.32
N ILE A 4 -59.09 22.09 21.24
CA ILE A 4 -59.13 20.89 22.12
C ILE A 4 -59.38 19.49 21.50
N SER A 5 -58.37 18.62 21.64
CA SER A 5 -58.59 17.31 22.28
C SER A 5 -57.34 16.80 22.99
N VAL A 6 -57.47 16.79 24.32
CA VAL A 6 -56.64 16.13 25.33
C VAL A 6 -57.09 14.67 25.44
N ARG A 7 -56.18 13.74 25.81
CA ARG A 7 -56.34 12.77 26.93
C ARG A 7 -55.15 11.78 27.03
N ILE A 8 -54.45 11.83 28.18
CA ILE A 8 -54.36 10.78 29.25
C ILE A 8 -53.37 9.64 28.88
N ILE A 9 -52.10 9.73 29.32
CA ILE A 9 -51.50 9.14 30.55
C ILE A 9 -51.77 7.63 30.70
N CYS A 10 -50.71 6.82 30.64
CA CYS A 10 -50.59 5.62 31.46
C CYS A 10 -49.10 5.29 31.71
N THR A 11 -48.69 5.47 32.95
CA THR A 11 -47.43 5.01 33.54
C THR A 11 -47.41 3.48 33.66
N ALA A 12 -46.29 2.86 33.31
CA ALA A 12 -45.89 1.58 33.88
C ALA A 12 -44.35 1.47 33.86
N ALA A 13 -43.72 1.91 34.95
CA ALA A 13 -42.35 1.55 35.26
C ALA A 13 -42.33 0.06 35.61
N THR A 14 -41.63 -0.76 34.81
CA THR A 14 -41.35 -2.17 35.12
C THR A 14 -39.85 -2.38 35.10
N LEU A 15 -39.27 -2.44 36.30
CA LEU A 15 -37.91 -2.87 36.57
C LEU A 15 -37.93 -4.41 36.64
N MET A 16 -37.31 -5.10 35.69
CA MET A 16 -36.99 -6.53 35.80
C MET A 16 -35.47 -6.72 35.77
N MET A 17 -34.98 -7.28 36.87
CA MET A 17 -33.61 -7.76 37.07
C MET A 17 -33.36 -9.07 36.31
N LEU A 18 -32.07 -9.30 36.02
CA LEU A 18 -31.41 -10.61 35.86
C LEU A 18 -31.80 -11.43 34.62
N SER A 19 -30.85 -11.58 33.69
CA SER A 19 -30.13 -12.85 33.50
C SER A 19 -29.15 -12.73 32.33
N GLY A 20 -27.88 -13.02 32.60
CA GLY A 20 -26.87 -13.18 31.56
C GLY A 20 -27.19 -14.44 30.74
N CYS A 21 -27.28 -14.29 29.42
CA CYS A 21 -27.18 -15.42 28.51
C CYS A 21 -25.71 -15.59 28.12
N ALA A 22 -25.09 -16.60 28.72
CA ALA A 22 -23.81 -17.14 28.27
C ALA A 22 -23.92 -17.57 26.80
N SER A 23 -22.94 -17.13 25.99
CA SER A 23 -22.76 -17.60 24.62
C SER A 23 -22.49 -19.11 24.63
N GLN A 24 -23.44 -19.90 24.14
CA GLN A 24 -23.22 -21.33 23.93
C GLN A 24 -22.50 -21.53 22.60
N SER A 25 -21.21 -21.83 22.65
CA SER A 25 -20.48 -22.40 21.52
C SER A 25 -21.05 -23.79 21.24
N THR A 26 -21.95 -23.88 20.27
CA THR A 26 -22.48 -25.17 19.81
C THR A 26 -21.41 -25.82 18.93
N VAL A 27 -20.60 -26.68 19.53
CA VAL A 27 -19.75 -27.61 18.77
C VAL A 27 -20.66 -28.71 18.24
N LEU A 28 -20.70 -28.87 16.91
CA LEU A 28 -21.41 -29.96 16.24
C LEU A 28 -20.87 -31.31 16.76
N ALA A 29 -21.62 -31.94 17.66
CA ALA A 29 -21.32 -33.28 18.14
C ALA A 29 -21.58 -34.28 17.00
N LEU A 30 -20.52 -34.90 16.48
CA LEU A 30 -20.63 -36.00 15.53
C LEU A 30 -21.36 -37.17 16.22
N LYS A 31 -22.50 -37.59 15.65
CA LYS A 31 -23.38 -38.65 16.18
C LYS A 31 -22.73 -40.06 16.17
N THR A 32 -21.57 -40.21 15.53
CA THR A 32 -20.78 -41.43 15.51
C THR A 32 -19.30 -41.09 15.66
N PRO A 33 -18.55 -41.73 16.56
CA PRO A 33 -17.11 -41.54 16.65
C PRO A 33 -16.46 -41.92 15.32
N TYR A 34 -15.64 -41.01 14.77
CA TYR A 34 -14.85 -41.30 13.59
C TYR A 34 -13.84 -42.39 13.94
N LYS A 35 -13.99 -43.57 13.34
CA LYS A 35 -13.07 -44.69 13.55
C LYS A 35 -11.79 -44.40 12.76
N ILE A 36 -10.74 -44.01 13.47
CA ILE A 36 -9.41 -43.85 12.89
C ILE A 36 -8.98 -45.25 12.40
N PRO A 37 -8.72 -45.45 11.09
CA PRO A 37 -8.16 -46.72 10.64
C PRO A 37 -6.80 -46.91 11.32
N THR A 38 -6.62 -48.05 11.97
CA THR A 38 -5.32 -48.47 12.48
C THR A 38 -4.33 -48.39 11.32
N PRO A 39 -3.20 -47.68 11.45
CA PRO A 39 -2.18 -47.72 10.40
C PRO A 39 -1.79 -49.18 10.22
N VAL A 40 -2.01 -49.71 9.02
CA VAL A 40 -1.33 -50.94 8.61
C VAL A 40 0.14 -50.61 8.77
N ALA A 41 0.81 -51.33 9.67
CA ALA A 41 2.26 -51.30 9.77
C ALA A 41 2.78 -51.76 8.41
N ALA A 42 3.03 -50.80 7.52
CA ALA A 42 3.80 -51.05 6.32
C ALA A 42 5.15 -51.58 6.79
N ALA A 43 5.57 -52.71 6.22
CA ALA A 43 6.89 -53.25 6.46
C ALA A 43 7.90 -52.12 6.26
N ILE A 44 8.70 -51.84 7.29
CA ILE A 44 9.77 -50.85 7.24
C ILE A 44 10.73 -51.36 6.15
N PRO A 45 10.97 -50.62 5.05
CA PRO A 45 12.05 -50.98 4.14
C PRO A 45 13.35 -50.93 4.94
N THR A 46 14.11 -52.01 4.93
CA THR A 46 15.38 -52.12 5.67
C THR A 46 16.52 -51.31 5.03
N GLU A 47 16.24 -50.59 3.94
CA GLU A 47 17.15 -49.59 3.37
C GLU A 47 16.32 -48.34 3.07
N ILE A 48 16.38 -47.35 3.96
CA ILE A 48 15.93 -46.00 3.63
C ILE A 48 17.11 -45.36 2.92
N GLU A 49 17.08 -45.34 1.58
CA GLU A 49 17.98 -44.49 0.81
C GLU A 49 17.59 -43.05 1.12
N ILE A 50 18.36 -42.42 2.02
CA ILE A 50 18.20 -41.00 2.34
C ILE A 50 18.60 -40.23 1.07
N GLN A 51 17.60 -39.83 0.28
CA GLN A 51 17.82 -38.82 -0.75
C GLN A 51 18.22 -37.53 -0.05
N SER A 52 19.45 -37.09 -0.32
CA SER A 52 20.11 -35.93 0.27
C SER A 52 19.56 -34.58 -0.23
N ASP A 53 18.24 -34.47 -0.47
CA ASP A 53 17.64 -33.33 -1.18
C ASP A 53 16.73 -32.44 -0.31
N VAL A 54 16.89 -32.52 1.02
CA VAL A 54 16.16 -31.67 1.99
C VAL A 54 16.79 -30.26 2.11
N ASP A 55 17.89 -29.99 1.39
CA ASP A 55 18.59 -28.69 1.40
C ASP A 55 17.95 -27.63 0.48
N THR A 56 16.93 -28.00 -0.31
CA THR A 56 16.30 -27.11 -1.32
C THR A 56 14.92 -26.59 -0.88
N ALA A 57 14.61 -26.58 0.42
CA ALA A 57 13.43 -25.89 0.92
C ALA A 57 13.71 -24.37 0.98
N VAL A 58 13.48 -23.67 -0.14
CA VAL A 58 13.48 -22.19 -0.16
C VAL A 58 12.24 -21.71 0.56
N PHE A 59 12.36 -21.38 1.85
CA PHE A 59 11.33 -20.61 2.53
C PHE A 59 11.28 -19.23 1.86
N PRO A 60 10.09 -18.72 1.45
CA PRO A 60 10.00 -17.34 1.01
C PRO A 60 10.49 -16.46 2.15
N VAL A 61 11.58 -15.74 1.93
CA VAL A 61 12.02 -14.67 2.83
C VAL A 61 10.90 -13.63 2.78
N VAL A 62 10.01 -13.66 3.76
CA VAL A 62 9.00 -12.62 3.92
C VAL A 62 9.76 -11.35 4.24
N ALA A 63 9.83 -10.44 3.28
CA ALA A 63 10.47 -9.15 3.48
C ALA A 63 9.78 -8.44 4.65
N ALA A 64 10.57 -7.93 5.60
CA ALA A 64 10.03 -7.18 6.72
C ALA A 64 9.20 -5.98 6.19
N PRO A 65 8.05 -5.67 6.80
CA PRO A 65 7.20 -4.58 6.34
C PRO A 65 7.95 -3.24 6.44
N SER A 66 7.93 -2.46 5.37
CA SER A 66 8.56 -1.13 5.34
C SER A 66 7.76 -0.13 6.17
N VAL A 67 8.36 0.39 7.25
CA VAL A 67 7.79 1.48 8.07
C VAL A 67 8.72 2.70 8.01
N TRP A 68 8.25 3.77 7.38
CA TRP A 68 9.05 4.98 7.20
C TRP A 68 8.20 6.22 6.92
N THR A 69 8.79 7.39 7.14
CA THR A 69 8.28 8.67 6.65
C THR A 69 9.33 9.34 5.78
N ALA A 70 8.94 9.82 4.62
CA ALA A 70 9.78 10.59 3.71
C ALA A 70 9.12 11.96 3.44
N THR A 71 9.93 13.01 3.45
CA THR A 71 9.49 14.36 3.07
C THR A 71 10.30 14.87 1.90
N GLY A 72 9.68 15.68 1.06
CA GLY A 72 10.38 16.20 -0.09
C GLY A 72 9.51 17.00 -1.04
N LYS A 73 9.97 17.08 -2.28
CA LYS A 73 9.29 17.78 -3.36
C LYS A 73 9.31 16.94 -4.61
N PHE A 74 8.24 16.98 -5.37
CA PHE A 74 8.25 16.48 -6.74
C PHE A 74 7.83 17.57 -7.72
N SER A 75 8.28 17.43 -8.95
CA SER A 75 7.87 18.27 -10.08
C SER A 75 7.50 17.40 -11.26
N VAL A 76 6.43 17.77 -11.96
CA VAL A 76 6.02 17.11 -13.19
C VAL A 76 6.07 18.07 -14.36
N LYS A 77 6.37 17.53 -15.52
CA LYS A 77 6.30 18.17 -16.83
C LYS A 77 5.55 17.21 -17.74
N MET A 78 4.58 17.72 -18.47
CA MET A 78 3.71 16.92 -19.34
C MET A 78 3.41 17.70 -20.61
N LEU A 79 3.02 16.96 -21.64
CA LEU A 79 2.42 17.49 -22.85
C LEU A 79 0.93 17.18 -22.81
N ASP A 80 0.08 18.18 -22.98
CA ASP A 80 -1.35 17.94 -23.16
C ASP A 80 -1.68 17.50 -24.59
N ALA A 81 -2.95 17.21 -24.84
CA ALA A 81 -3.44 16.75 -26.15
C ALA A 81 -3.16 17.74 -27.29
N ASP A 82 -3.03 19.03 -26.97
CA ASP A 82 -2.73 20.10 -27.92
C ASP A 82 -1.21 20.35 -28.08
N GLY A 83 -0.39 19.49 -27.48
CA GLY A 83 1.07 19.58 -27.49
C GLY A 83 1.64 20.72 -26.63
N GLN A 84 0.83 21.34 -25.76
CA GLN A 84 1.29 22.40 -24.87
C GLN A 84 1.99 21.80 -23.65
N LYS A 85 3.10 22.43 -23.27
CA LYS A 85 3.85 22.06 -22.07
C LYS A 85 3.10 22.54 -20.83
N LYS A 86 2.63 21.59 -20.03
CA LYS A 86 2.07 21.81 -18.69
C LYS A 86 2.97 21.20 -17.64
N GLY A 87 2.79 21.63 -16.40
CA GLY A 87 3.59 21.11 -15.30
C GLY A 87 3.37 21.89 -14.02
N GLY A 88 4.03 21.42 -12.98
CA GLY A 88 3.94 22.03 -11.67
C GLY A 88 4.81 21.29 -10.67
N SER A 89 4.72 21.70 -9.42
CA SER A 89 5.41 21.04 -8.32
C SER A 89 4.55 21.02 -7.08
N ALA A 90 4.81 20.07 -6.20
CA ALA A 90 4.22 20.00 -4.87
C ALA A 90 5.22 19.41 -3.89
N TYR A 91 5.11 19.84 -2.64
CA TYR A 91 5.77 19.18 -1.51
C TYR A 91 4.97 17.95 -1.14
N PHE A 92 5.65 16.92 -0.66
CA PHE A 92 5.02 15.72 -0.16
C PHE A 92 5.50 15.36 1.25
N VAL A 93 4.60 14.74 2.00
CA VAL A 93 4.91 13.93 3.17
C VAL A 93 4.30 12.56 2.91
N TRP A 94 5.13 11.52 2.86
CA TRP A 94 4.73 10.14 2.66
C TRP A 94 4.99 9.37 3.93
N GLN A 95 3.95 8.82 4.54
CA GLN A 95 4.02 7.91 5.68
C GLN A 95 3.65 6.51 5.20
N GLN A 96 4.61 5.59 5.25
CA GLN A 96 4.47 4.20 4.85
C GLN A 96 4.38 3.32 6.11
N ASN A 97 3.42 2.40 6.12
CA ASN A 97 3.31 1.35 7.12
C ASN A 97 2.90 0.04 6.44
N ALA A 98 3.88 -0.84 6.19
CA ALA A 98 3.69 -2.07 5.42
C ALA A 98 3.13 -1.76 4.04
N ASP A 99 1.88 -2.15 3.76
CA ASP A 99 1.18 -1.85 2.51
C ASP A 99 0.26 -0.64 2.61
N ASN A 100 -0.06 -0.21 3.82
CA ASN A 100 -0.84 1.00 4.05
C ASN A 100 0.05 2.23 3.91
N TYR A 101 -0.51 3.30 3.36
CA TYR A 101 0.21 4.57 3.27
C TYR A 101 -0.70 5.79 3.34
N ARG A 102 -0.11 6.91 3.74
CA ARG A 102 -0.70 8.25 3.64
C ARG A 102 0.28 9.16 2.95
N ILE A 103 -0.12 9.74 1.82
CA ILE A 103 0.64 10.74 1.10
C ILE A 103 -0.12 12.06 1.20
N THR A 104 0.51 13.08 1.77
CA THR A 104 -0.02 14.44 1.78
C THR A 104 0.76 15.28 0.79
N LEU A 105 0.07 15.82 -0.22
CA LEU A 105 0.65 16.72 -1.21
C LEU A 105 0.21 18.15 -0.93
N THR A 106 1.14 19.09 -0.99
CA THR A 106 0.87 20.52 -0.82
C THR A 106 1.52 21.33 -1.92
N GLY A 107 0.72 22.09 -2.67
CA GLY A 107 1.21 23.04 -3.66
C GLY A 107 0.34 23.17 -4.90
N PRO A 108 0.84 23.86 -5.94
CA PRO A 108 0.12 24.09 -7.19
C PRO A 108 -0.23 22.81 -7.95
N LEU A 109 0.57 21.76 -7.83
CA LEU A 109 0.28 20.48 -8.47
C LEU A 109 -0.67 19.64 -7.58
N GLY A 110 -1.97 19.92 -7.71
CA GLY A 110 -3.02 19.56 -6.75
C GLY A 110 -3.61 20.76 -6.00
N GLN A 111 -3.30 21.98 -6.48
CA GLN A 111 -3.72 23.35 -6.09
C GLN A 111 -4.29 23.52 -4.67
N GLY A 112 -3.53 23.07 -3.70
CA GLY A 112 -3.91 23.11 -2.31
C GLY A 112 -3.33 21.91 -1.61
N ARG A 113 -4.16 21.27 -0.79
CA ARG A 113 -3.82 20.06 -0.07
C ARG A 113 -4.57 18.88 -0.67
N THR A 114 -3.83 17.86 -1.06
CA THR A 114 -4.37 16.55 -1.48
C THR A 114 -3.89 15.49 -0.50
N ILE A 115 -4.77 14.59 -0.09
CA ILE A 115 -4.42 13.44 0.73
C ILE A 115 -4.73 12.18 -0.08
N LEU A 116 -3.76 11.29 -0.18
CA LEU A 116 -3.94 9.95 -0.75
C LEU A 116 -3.77 8.93 0.37
N LEU A 117 -4.73 8.03 0.52
CA LEU A 117 -4.71 6.95 1.51
C LEU A 117 -4.79 5.63 0.77
N GLY A 118 -3.76 4.80 0.88
CA GLY A 118 -3.76 3.46 0.33
C GLY A 118 -3.91 2.43 1.44
N THR A 119 -4.75 1.43 1.18
CA THR A 119 -4.94 0.25 2.03
C THR A 119 -5.01 -1.01 1.18
N GLU A 120 -5.06 -2.18 1.82
CA GLU A 120 -5.32 -3.46 1.14
C GLU A 120 -6.67 -3.49 0.38
N ASN A 121 -7.63 -2.65 0.78
CA ASN A 121 -8.98 -2.62 0.22
C ASN A 121 -9.15 -1.58 -0.90
N GLY A 122 -8.10 -0.84 -1.24
CA GLY A 122 -8.14 0.21 -2.27
C GLY A 122 -7.53 1.52 -1.81
N VAL A 123 -7.72 2.55 -2.62
CA VAL A 123 -7.10 3.86 -2.47
C VAL A 123 -8.17 4.96 -2.47
N ILE A 124 -7.97 5.95 -1.60
CA ILE A 124 -8.82 7.12 -1.44
C ILE A 124 -8.00 8.37 -1.75
N LEU A 125 -8.60 9.33 -2.47
CA LEU A 125 -8.06 10.68 -2.67
C LEU A 125 -9.04 11.71 -2.10
N GLU A 126 -8.55 12.59 -1.23
CA GLU A 126 -9.27 13.76 -0.71
C GLU A 126 -8.61 15.05 -1.21
N ASN A 127 -9.39 15.92 -1.84
CA ASN A 127 -8.95 17.23 -2.29
C ASN A 127 -10.11 18.23 -2.28
N ALA A 128 -9.83 19.50 -1.95
CA ALA A 128 -10.87 20.52 -1.83
C ALA A 128 -11.63 20.85 -3.14
N GLN A 129 -11.01 20.62 -4.30
CA GLN A 129 -11.58 20.93 -5.61
C GLN A 129 -12.36 19.76 -6.21
N VAL A 130 -11.85 18.53 -6.07
CA VAL A 130 -12.48 17.32 -6.65
C VAL A 130 -13.27 16.48 -5.64
N GLY A 131 -13.16 16.80 -4.34
CA GLY A 131 -13.86 16.09 -3.27
C GLY A 131 -13.16 14.79 -2.88
N HIS A 132 -13.99 13.78 -2.58
CA HIS A 132 -13.59 12.43 -2.19
C HIS A 132 -13.72 11.49 -3.38
N LEU A 133 -12.65 10.77 -3.72
CA LEU A 133 -12.60 9.80 -4.80
C LEU A 133 -12.02 8.48 -4.29
N GLU A 134 -12.52 7.36 -4.82
CA GLU A 134 -12.06 6.01 -4.48
C GLU A 134 -11.73 5.23 -5.75
N SER A 135 -10.76 4.32 -5.67
CA SER A 135 -10.32 3.48 -6.77
C SER A 135 -9.48 2.31 -6.26
N ASP A 136 -9.29 1.30 -7.09
CA ASP A 136 -8.38 0.18 -6.83
C ASP A 136 -6.90 0.57 -6.99
N SER A 137 -6.60 1.71 -7.66
CA SER A 137 -5.23 2.17 -7.89
C SER A 137 -5.06 3.68 -7.69
N PRO A 138 -3.88 4.12 -7.19
CA PRO A 138 -3.57 5.55 -7.10
C PRO A 138 -3.43 6.18 -8.48
N GLU A 139 -2.93 5.46 -9.49
CA GLU A 139 -2.83 5.91 -10.88
C GLU A 139 -4.17 6.41 -11.42
N SER A 140 -5.24 5.61 -11.24
CA SER A 140 -6.58 5.97 -11.69
C SER A 140 -7.16 7.17 -10.93
N LEU A 141 -6.80 7.38 -9.66
CA LEU A 141 -7.25 8.56 -8.90
C LEU A 141 -6.59 9.84 -9.41
N PHE A 142 -5.31 9.79 -9.76
CA PHE A 142 -4.61 10.94 -10.33
C PHE A 142 -5.16 11.29 -11.71
N GLU A 143 -5.47 10.29 -12.53
CA GLU A 143 -6.11 10.49 -13.83
C GLU A 143 -7.49 11.14 -13.66
N GLN A 144 -8.34 10.63 -12.76
CA GLN A 144 -9.66 11.18 -12.50
C GLN A 144 -9.61 12.60 -11.90
N ALA A 145 -8.72 12.83 -10.94
CA ALA A 145 -8.65 14.10 -10.22
C ALA A 145 -7.98 15.21 -11.04
N PHE A 146 -6.93 14.86 -11.81
CA PHE A 146 -6.03 15.85 -12.39
C PHE A 146 -5.80 15.68 -13.90
N GLY A 147 -6.33 14.61 -14.51
CA GLY A 147 -6.19 14.35 -15.95
C GLY A 147 -4.83 13.80 -16.38
N TRP A 148 -4.03 13.29 -15.44
CA TRP A 148 -2.73 12.70 -15.73
C TRP A 148 -2.40 11.56 -14.77
N THR A 149 -1.57 10.63 -15.24
CA THR A 149 -1.16 9.46 -14.46
C THR A 149 0.30 9.61 -14.01
N ALA A 150 0.61 9.11 -12.82
CA ALA A 150 1.99 8.94 -12.34
C ALA A 150 2.13 7.56 -11.67
N PRO A 151 3.32 6.93 -11.72
CA PRO A 151 3.53 5.57 -11.23
C PRO A 151 3.70 5.55 -9.69
N VAL A 152 2.69 6.01 -8.96
CA VAL A 152 2.68 6.07 -7.50
C VAL A 152 2.86 4.67 -6.89
N SER A 153 2.26 3.66 -7.51
CA SER A 153 2.42 2.26 -7.11
C SER A 153 3.87 1.78 -7.17
N TYR A 154 4.68 2.29 -8.11
CA TYR A 154 6.10 1.95 -8.20
C TYR A 154 6.98 2.82 -7.29
N LEU A 155 6.56 4.06 -7.02
CA LEU A 155 7.32 5.00 -6.20
C LEU A 155 7.66 4.45 -4.80
N LYS A 156 6.79 3.63 -4.18
CA LYS A 156 7.08 3.01 -2.89
C LYS A 156 8.43 2.28 -2.91
N SER A 157 8.61 1.36 -3.85
CA SER A 157 9.84 0.57 -3.98
C SER A 157 11.00 1.40 -4.51
N TRP A 158 10.74 2.31 -5.46
CA TRP A 158 11.78 3.15 -6.04
C TRP A 158 12.39 4.12 -5.02
N LEU A 159 11.59 4.68 -4.10
CA LEU A 159 12.12 5.51 -3.03
C LEU A 159 13.06 4.74 -2.09
N GLU A 160 12.88 3.42 -1.99
CA GLU A 160 13.77 2.52 -1.25
C GLU A 160 14.94 1.96 -2.10
N GLY A 161 15.10 2.41 -3.35
CA GLY A 161 16.15 1.95 -4.25
C GLY A 161 15.96 0.52 -4.78
N LYS A 162 14.71 0.05 -4.85
CA LYS A 162 14.32 -1.31 -5.30
C LYS A 162 13.39 -1.21 -6.51
N SER A 163 13.30 -2.25 -7.31
CA SER A 163 12.23 -2.38 -8.30
C SER A 163 10.89 -2.70 -7.62
N ALA A 164 9.78 -2.32 -8.25
CA ALA A 164 8.44 -2.62 -7.74
C ALA A 164 7.94 -3.99 -8.22
N THR A 165 8.46 -4.49 -9.33
CA THR A 165 8.04 -5.72 -10.01
C THR A 165 9.23 -6.66 -10.19
N THR A 166 8.93 -7.95 -10.40
CA THR A 166 9.95 -9.00 -10.59
C THR A 166 10.54 -9.02 -12.00
N ASN A 167 9.83 -8.47 -12.99
CA ASN A 167 10.19 -8.56 -14.41
C ASN A 167 10.76 -7.24 -14.94
N ALA A 168 11.31 -6.42 -14.06
CA ALA A 168 11.83 -5.12 -14.39
C ALA A 168 13.24 -5.21 -15.00
N ASP A 169 13.54 -4.32 -15.93
CA ASP A 169 14.88 -4.22 -16.52
C ASP A 169 15.72 -3.25 -15.70
N HIS A 170 16.82 -3.74 -15.12
CA HIS A 170 17.62 -2.99 -14.15
C HIS A 170 19.02 -2.70 -14.69
N ILE A 171 19.52 -1.52 -14.37
CA ILE A 171 20.93 -1.17 -14.52
C ILE A 171 21.47 -0.91 -13.13
N TYR A 172 22.51 -1.64 -12.74
CA TYR A 172 23.24 -1.43 -11.49
C TYR A 172 24.57 -0.72 -11.78
N SER A 173 24.99 0.05 -10.79
CA SER A 173 26.33 0.64 -10.72
C SER A 173 27.37 -0.40 -10.32
N GLU A 174 28.65 -0.07 -10.52
CA GLU A 174 29.78 -0.90 -10.07
C GLU A 174 29.77 -1.17 -8.56
N ASN A 175 29.22 -0.24 -7.76
CA ASN A 175 29.07 -0.40 -6.31
C ASN A 175 27.73 -1.06 -5.91
N GLY A 176 27.01 -1.65 -6.87
CA GLY A 176 25.81 -2.45 -6.61
C GLY A 176 24.52 -1.66 -6.38
N ASN A 177 24.54 -0.33 -6.46
CA ASN A 177 23.33 0.48 -6.33
C ASN A 177 22.53 0.48 -7.64
N LEU A 178 21.20 0.43 -7.53
CA LEU A 178 20.30 0.56 -8.67
C LEU A 178 20.48 1.94 -9.31
N GLN A 179 20.90 2.02 -10.57
CA GLN A 179 21.07 3.27 -11.31
C GLN A 179 19.85 3.61 -12.15
N SER A 180 19.22 2.61 -12.76
CA SER A 180 18.02 2.78 -13.57
C SER A 180 17.14 1.54 -13.48
N VAL A 181 15.83 1.73 -13.56
CA VAL A 181 14.85 0.65 -13.69
C VAL A 181 13.81 1.02 -14.73
N LEU A 182 13.42 0.06 -15.58
CA LEU A 182 12.29 0.17 -16.49
C LEU A 182 11.19 -0.81 -16.04
N GLU A 183 10.01 -0.27 -15.69
CA GLU A 183 8.84 -1.04 -15.28
C GLU A 183 7.61 -0.62 -16.08
N GLY A 184 7.09 -1.53 -16.90
CA GLY A 184 6.07 -1.19 -17.89
C GLY A 184 6.59 -0.12 -18.85
N ALA A 185 5.91 1.02 -18.93
CA ALA A 185 6.30 2.14 -19.78
C ALA A 185 7.05 3.26 -19.00
N TRP A 186 7.48 3.00 -17.77
CA TRP A 186 8.11 3.99 -16.90
C TRP A 186 9.56 3.63 -16.61
N GLN A 187 10.45 4.57 -16.90
CA GLN A 187 11.85 4.50 -16.51
C GLN A 187 12.12 5.42 -15.32
N ALA A 188 12.83 4.93 -14.31
CA ALA A 188 13.30 5.73 -13.18
C ALA A 188 14.82 5.65 -13.07
N ASP A 189 15.47 6.82 -13.07
CA ASP A 189 16.90 6.96 -12.83
C ASP A 189 17.16 7.45 -11.40
N PHE A 190 18.00 6.73 -10.68
CA PHE A 190 18.29 6.95 -9.27
C PHE A 190 19.59 7.71 -9.09
N LYS A 191 19.55 8.77 -8.27
CA LYS A 191 20.68 9.69 -8.09
C LYS A 191 20.84 10.08 -6.63
N ASN A 192 22.06 10.54 -6.32
CA ASN A 192 22.43 11.12 -5.04
C ASN A 192 22.15 10.18 -3.85
N TYR A 193 22.61 8.94 -3.92
CA TYR A 193 22.45 8.00 -2.82
C TYR A 193 23.09 8.52 -1.53
N ARG A 194 22.40 8.30 -0.40
CA ARG A 194 22.84 8.70 0.93
C ARG A 194 22.45 7.66 1.97
N HIS A 195 23.31 7.44 2.96
CA HIS A 195 22.98 6.59 4.09
C HIS A 195 21.91 7.25 4.98
N VAL A 196 20.87 6.48 5.30
CA VAL A 196 19.83 6.78 6.26
C VAL A 196 19.78 5.59 7.22
N ASN A 197 20.27 5.80 8.45
CA ASN A 197 20.60 4.69 9.36
C ASN A 197 21.55 3.69 8.68
N THR A 198 21.14 2.44 8.51
CA THR A 198 21.91 1.38 7.85
C THR A 198 21.64 1.28 6.35
N ASP A 199 20.60 1.94 5.84
CA ASP A 199 20.16 1.79 4.45
C ASP A 199 20.77 2.86 3.55
N LEU A 200 21.14 2.48 2.34
CA LEU A 200 21.61 3.40 1.31
C LEU A 200 20.46 3.74 0.36
N LEU A 201 19.94 4.98 0.44
CA LEU A 201 18.70 5.37 -0.24
C LEU A 201 18.92 6.48 -1.26
N PRO A 202 18.25 6.44 -2.43
CA PRO A 202 18.31 7.50 -3.43
C PRO A 202 17.64 8.76 -2.89
N GLN A 203 18.26 9.93 -3.08
CA GLN A 203 17.67 11.22 -2.69
C GLN A 203 17.01 11.94 -3.87
N LYS A 204 17.26 11.47 -5.10
CA LYS A 204 16.67 12.02 -6.32
C LYS A 204 16.30 10.92 -7.28
N LEU A 205 15.06 10.95 -7.76
CA LEU A 205 14.58 10.10 -8.84
C LEU A 205 14.21 11.00 -10.03
N VAL A 206 14.67 10.64 -11.23
CA VAL A 206 14.22 11.24 -12.48
C VAL A 206 13.42 10.17 -13.22
N ILE A 207 12.13 10.41 -13.40
CA ILE A 207 11.18 9.43 -13.90
C ILE A 207 10.66 9.91 -15.24
N THR A 208 10.68 9.03 -16.24
CA THR A 208 10.20 9.30 -17.59
C THR A 208 9.17 8.27 -17.97
N GLY A 209 7.99 8.74 -18.38
CA GLY A 209 6.93 7.90 -18.94
C GLY A 209 6.49 8.40 -20.32
N PRO A 210 5.38 7.86 -20.85
CA PRO A 210 4.95 8.12 -22.23
C PRO A 210 4.66 9.59 -22.55
N ASN A 211 4.01 10.31 -21.63
CA ASN A 211 3.56 11.70 -21.81
C ASN A 211 3.93 12.62 -20.64
N LEU A 212 4.75 12.12 -19.70
CA LEU A 212 5.08 12.79 -18.46
C LEU A 212 6.52 12.52 -18.05
N SER A 213 7.21 13.57 -17.59
CA SER A 213 8.47 13.45 -16.86
C SER A 213 8.28 13.99 -15.44
N MET A 214 8.71 13.21 -14.46
CA MET A 214 8.66 13.54 -13.05
C MET A 214 10.08 13.62 -12.48
N THR A 215 10.29 14.50 -11.51
CA THR A 215 11.48 14.47 -10.67
C THR A 215 11.01 14.46 -9.22
N VAL A 216 11.48 13.49 -8.46
CA VAL A 216 11.22 13.38 -7.02
C VAL A 216 12.54 13.68 -6.30
N LEU A 217 12.48 14.56 -5.31
CA LEU A 217 13.58 14.90 -4.42
C LEU A 217 13.14 14.60 -2.99
N VAL A 218 13.88 13.72 -2.31
CA VAL A 218 13.66 13.43 -0.89
C VAL A 218 14.66 14.24 -0.09
N SER A 219 14.16 15.07 0.83
CA SER A 219 14.99 15.89 1.70
C SER A 219 15.27 15.20 3.03
N GLU A 220 14.26 14.56 3.61
CA GLU A 220 14.34 13.94 4.93
C GLU A 220 13.71 12.57 4.93
N TRP A 221 14.27 11.71 5.77
CA TRP A 221 13.80 10.37 6.04
C TRP A 221 13.73 10.15 7.53
N ASN A 222 12.67 9.47 7.97
CA ASN A 222 12.55 8.91 9.30
C ASN A 222 12.13 7.45 9.15
N LYS A 223 13.07 6.52 9.34
CA LYS A 223 12.78 5.09 9.37
C LYS A 223 12.70 4.64 10.82
N SER A 224 11.58 4.01 11.18
CA SER A 224 11.44 3.32 12.46
C SER A 224 11.90 1.88 12.27
N LEU A 225 12.86 1.45 13.09
CA LEU A 225 13.36 0.07 13.13
C LEU A 225 12.41 -0.83 13.94
#